data_AF-K1SJS2-F1
#
_entry.id   AF-K1SJS2-F1
#
_cell.length_a   1.000
_cell.length_b   1.000
_cell.length_c   1.000
_cell.angle_alpha   90.00
_cell.angle_beta   90.00
_cell.angle_gamma   90.00
#
_symmetry.space_group_name_H-M   'P 1'
#
loop_
_entity.id
_entity.type
_entity.pdbx_description
1 polymer ?
#
loop_
_entity_poly.entity_id
_entity_poly.type
_entity_poly.pdbx_seq_one_letter_code
_entity_poly.pdbx_strand_id
1 'polypeptide(L)'
;TSVQIMELLKEISKDKLIIMVTHNPELAEKYSNRIIRLLDGKVVDDTNPYDRNIVEPIENKKGKGKKAKKPSMSYLTALSLSLNNLMTKKGRTFMTSFAGSIGIIGIALILSISSGAQLYIKSVEEETLASYPISISRNSMDMTSMMTSMMKENKSDGTDDGKIHSNNIMGSMVNSMLTQLKSNDLKSFKSYLENDGKEINDYVSDIKYSYSTPLNIF
;
A
#
# COMPACT_ATOMS: atom_id res chain seq x y z
N THR A 1 -56.94 -7.21 27.58
CA THR A 1 -55.92 -6.51 26.77
C THR A 1 -56.46 -5.98 25.45
N SER A 2 -57.16 -6.78 24.63
CA SER A 2 -57.64 -6.32 23.31
C SER A 2 -58.67 -5.18 23.35
N VAL A 3 -59.57 -5.16 24.36
CA VAL A 3 -60.56 -4.07 24.55
C VAL A 3 -59.88 -2.72 24.83
N GLN A 4 -58.84 -2.72 25.67
CA GLN A 4 -58.08 -1.51 26.03
C GLN A 4 -57.37 -0.89 24.83
N ILE A 5 -56.86 -1.73 23.90
CA ILE A 5 -56.25 -1.24 22.66
C ILE A 5 -57.30 -0.55 21.78
N MET A 6 -58.51 -1.11 21.68
CA MET A 6 -59.57 -0.53 20.86
C MET A 6 -60.10 0.79 21.42
N GLU A 7 -60.20 0.91 22.75
CA GLU A 7 -60.53 2.17 23.42
C GLU A 7 -59.45 3.23 23.16
N LEU A 8 -58.17 2.87 23.24
CA LEU A 8 -57.07 3.77 22.93
C LEU A 8 -57.08 4.21 21.46
N LEU A 9 -57.33 3.30 20.52
CA LEU A 9 -57.47 3.64 19.11
C LEU A 9 -58.66 4.57 18.89
N LYS A 10 -59.80 4.33 19.55
CA LYS A 10 -60.97 5.21 19.47
C LYS A 10 -60.62 6.63 19.94
N GLU A 11 -59.84 6.77 21.01
CA GLU A 11 -59.40 8.07 21.51
C GLU A 11 -58.47 8.78 20.52
N ILE A 12 -57.46 8.09 20.00
CA ILE A 12 -56.52 8.63 18.99
C ILE A 12 -57.24 8.99 17.69
N SER A 13 -58.34 8.31 17.36
CA SER A 13 -59.11 8.54 16.13
C SER A 13 -59.73 9.94 16.04
N LYS A 14 -59.83 10.66 17.16
CA LYS A 14 -60.30 12.06 17.19
C LYS A 14 -59.34 13.01 16.46
N ASP A 15 -58.04 12.72 16.51
CA ASP A 15 -56.98 13.59 15.97
C ASP A 15 -56.27 12.99 14.75
N LYS A 16 -56.29 11.66 14.60
CA LYS A 16 -55.61 10.93 13.52
C LYS A 16 -56.58 10.00 12.82
N LEU A 17 -56.44 9.90 11.49
CA LEU A 17 -57.19 8.91 10.72
C LEU A 17 -56.72 7.51 11.09
N ILE A 18 -57.65 6.67 11.56
CA ILE A 18 -57.42 5.25 11.82
C ILE A 18 -58.23 4.44 10.83
N ILE A 19 -57.56 3.54 10.12
CA ILE A 19 -58.18 2.56 9.23
C ILE A 19 -57.93 1.19 9.84
N MET A 20 -58.99 0.54 10.30
CA MET A 20 -58.94 -0.79 10.90
C MET A 20 -59.49 -1.81 9.92
N VAL A 21 -58.77 -2.91 9.72
CA VAL A 21 -59.23 -4.07 8.95
C VAL A 21 -59.57 -5.18 9.93
N THR A 22 -60.82 -5.61 9.94
CA THR A 22 -61.31 -6.69 10.81
C THR A 22 -62.29 -7.57 10.05
N HIS A 23 -62.25 -8.87 10.34
CA HIS A 23 -63.28 -9.81 9.91
C HIS A 23 -64.40 -9.99 10.94
N ASN A 24 -64.25 -9.40 12.14
CA ASN A 24 -65.28 -9.42 13.19
C ASN A 24 -66.19 -8.17 13.06
N PRO A 25 -67.48 -8.34 12.71
CA PRO A 25 -68.41 -7.24 12.53
C PRO A 25 -68.72 -6.51 13.85
N GLU A 26 -68.80 -7.22 14.98
CA GLU A 26 -69.13 -6.62 16.29
C GLU A 26 -68.09 -5.58 16.73
N LEU A 27 -66.81 -5.83 16.44
CA LEU A 27 -65.74 -4.89 16.73
C LEU A 27 -65.79 -3.67 15.81
N ALA A 28 -66.11 -3.87 14.52
CA ALA A 28 -66.25 -2.78 13.57
C ALA A 28 -67.39 -1.85 13.99
N GLU A 29 -68.53 -2.42 14.36
CA GLU A 29 -69.73 -1.69 14.81
C GLU A 29 -69.50 -0.95 16.11
N LYS A 30 -68.82 -1.57 17.08
CA LYS A 30 -68.60 -0.96 18.40
C LYS A 30 -67.59 0.21 18.37
N TYR A 31 -66.54 0.12 17.56
CA TYR A 31 -65.42 1.06 17.64
C TYR A 31 -65.24 1.95 16.41
N SER A 32 -65.91 1.70 15.29
CA SER A 32 -65.78 2.52 14.07
C SER A 32 -66.93 3.52 13.92
N ASN A 33 -66.72 4.60 13.17
CA ASN A 33 -67.75 5.58 12.79
C ASN A 33 -68.20 5.43 11.32
N ARG A 34 -67.48 4.59 10.55
CA ARG A 34 -67.78 4.20 9.17
C ARG A 34 -67.28 2.78 8.96
N ILE A 35 -68.12 1.94 8.37
CA ILE A 35 -67.82 0.54 8.08
C ILE A 35 -67.98 0.35 6.59
N ILE A 36 -66.91 -0.09 5.94
CA ILE A 36 -66.89 -0.38 4.51
C ILE A 36 -66.73 -1.90 4.36
N ARG A 37 -67.73 -2.56 3.78
CA ARG A 37 -67.66 -4.00 3.50
C ARG A 37 -67.10 -4.20 2.11
N LEU A 38 -66.09 -5.07 2.02
CA LEU A 38 -65.44 -5.45 0.77
C LEU A 38 -65.76 -6.91 0.45
N LEU A 39 -66.11 -7.17 -0.80
CA LEU A 39 -66.26 -8.52 -1.35
C LEU A 39 -65.55 -8.56 -2.71
N ASP A 40 -64.62 -9.49 -2.90
CA ASP A 40 -63.86 -9.68 -4.15
C ASP A 40 -63.23 -8.39 -4.69
N GLY A 41 -62.65 -7.58 -3.79
CA GLY A 41 -62.02 -6.31 -4.13
C GLY A 41 -62.98 -5.19 -4.52
N LYS A 42 -64.31 -5.41 -4.43
CA LYS A 42 -65.34 -4.41 -4.65
C LYS A 42 -65.96 -3.98 -3.32
N VAL A 43 -66.29 -2.69 -3.20
CA VAL A 43 -67.10 -2.17 -2.09
C VAL A 43 -68.53 -2.60 -2.31
N VAL A 44 -69.07 -3.37 -1.37
CA VAL A 44 -70.47 -3.83 -1.42
C VAL A 44 -71.38 -3.06 -0.48
N ASP A 45 -70.83 -2.45 0.57
CA ASP A 45 -71.61 -1.68 1.56
C ASP A 45 -70.71 -0.62 2.22
N ASP A 46 -71.29 0.53 2.57
CA ASP A 46 -70.63 1.65 3.25
C ASP A 46 -71.61 2.38 4.16
N THR A 47 -71.43 2.25 5.47
CA THR A 47 -72.41 2.72 6.45
C THR A 47 -72.42 4.23 6.66
N ASN A 48 -71.39 4.96 6.22
CA ASN A 48 -71.33 6.41 6.34
C ASN A 48 -70.58 7.04 5.14
N PRO A 49 -71.22 7.04 3.95
CA PRO A 49 -70.61 7.56 2.73
C PRO A 49 -70.24 9.04 2.88
N TYR A 50 -69.09 9.43 2.35
CA TYR A 50 -68.65 10.81 2.40
C TYR A 50 -69.45 11.69 1.43
N ASP A 51 -70.29 12.58 1.96
CA ASP A 51 -70.97 13.60 1.16
C ASP A 51 -70.08 14.84 1.01
N ARG A 52 -69.76 15.18 -0.24
CA ARG A 52 -68.90 16.32 -0.59
C ARG A 52 -69.56 17.67 -0.36
N ASN A 53 -70.88 17.72 -0.16
CA ASN A 53 -71.65 18.97 -0.09
C ASN A 53 -71.90 19.48 1.34
N ILE A 54 -71.60 18.67 2.38
CA ILE A 54 -72.02 18.93 3.77
C ILE A 54 -70.85 19.38 4.66
N VAL A 55 -69.60 19.14 4.24
CA VAL A 55 -68.44 19.41 5.08
C VAL A 55 -67.81 20.74 4.66
N GLU A 56 -67.89 21.75 5.53
CA GLU A 56 -67.08 22.96 5.41
C GLU A 56 -65.63 22.54 5.12
N PRO A 57 -64.97 23.11 4.10
CA PRO A 57 -63.60 22.74 3.81
C PRO A 57 -62.79 23.05 5.05
N ILE A 58 -62.37 22.00 5.77
CA ILE A 58 -61.45 22.11 6.89
C ILE A 58 -60.32 22.95 6.34
N GLU A 59 -60.20 24.18 6.85
CA GLU A 59 -59.13 25.08 6.50
C GLU A 59 -57.88 24.27 6.79
N ASN A 60 -57.30 23.73 5.72
CA ASN A 60 -56.03 23.06 5.81
C ASN A 60 -55.16 24.17 6.36
N LYS A 61 -54.86 24.11 7.68
CA LYS A 61 -53.61 24.62 8.20
C LYS A 61 -52.60 23.93 7.33
N LYS A 62 -52.29 24.56 6.18
CA LYS A 62 -51.29 24.15 5.22
C LYS A 62 -50.05 24.18 6.07
N GLY A 63 -49.76 23.06 6.72
CA GLY A 63 -48.52 22.84 7.43
C GLY A 63 -47.49 23.07 6.36
N LYS A 64 -46.89 24.27 6.39
CA LYS A 64 -45.97 24.84 5.40
C LYS A 64 -45.38 23.73 4.58
N GLY A 65 -45.83 23.56 3.33
CA GLY A 65 -45.59 22.37 2.50
C GLY A 65 -44.25 21.72 2.81
N LYS A 66 -44.23 20.81 3.80
CA LYS A 66 -43.03 20.08 4.14
C LYS A 66 -42.99 19.06 3.03
N LYS A 67 -42.29 19.41 1.93
CA LYS A 67 -41.90 18.45 0.89
C LYS A 67 -41.64 17.14 1.61
N ALA A 68 -42.40 16.09 1.29
CA ALA A 68 -42.34 14.82 2.00
C ALA A 68 -40.87 14.48 2.18
N LYS A 69 -40.34 14.67 3.40
CA LYS A 69 -38.92 14.45 3.65
C LYS A 69 -38.76 12.97 3.44
N LYS A 70 -38.02 12.59 2.40
CA LYS A 70 -37.65 11.19 2.19
C LYS A 70 -37.14 10.69 3.54
N PRO A 71 -37.55 9.50 4.01
CA PRO A 71 -37.03 8.96 5.25
C PRO A 71 -35.51 8.79 5.07
N SER A 72 -34.76 9.77 5.54
CA SER A 72 -33.31 9.78 5.51
C SER A 72 -32.84 9.64 6.94
N MET A 73 -32.21 8.52 7.26
CA MET A 73 -31.48 8.41 8.50
C MET A 73 -30.15 9.15 8.36
N SER A 74 -29.70 9.77 9.45
CA SER A 74 -28.34 10.30 9.53
C SER A 74 -27.32 9.16 9.39
N TYR A 75 -26.16 9.44 8.79
CA TYR A 75 -25.05 8.47 8.67
C TYR A 75 -24.67 7.88 10.03
N LEU A 76 -24.67 8.68 11.10
CA LEU A 76 -24.39 8.22 12.45
C LEU A 76 -25.46 7.26 12.97
N THR A 77 -26.74 7.53 12.68
CA THR A 77 -27.85 6.65 13.04
C THR A 77 -27.78 5.33 12.28
N ALA A 78 -27.48 5.37 10.98
CA ALA A 78 -27.29 4.18 10.17
C ALA A 78 -26.10 3.33 10.67
N LEU A 79 -25.00 3.98 11.07
CA LEU A 79 -23.84 3.30 11.64
C LEU A 79 -24.15 2.64 12.97
N SER A 80 -24.79 3.36 13.91
CA SER A 80 -25.20 2.81 15.20
C SER A 80 -26.15 1.62 15.05
N LEU A 81 -27.14 1.72 14.16
CA LEU A 81 -28.06 0.63 13.88
C LEU A 81 -27.34 -0.58 13.25
N SER A 82 -26.39 -0.33 12.36
CA SER A 82 -25.55 -1.37 11.76
C SER A 82 -24.69 -2.09 12.81
N LEU A 83 -24.06 -1.34 13.71
CA LEU A 83 -23.28 -1.90 14.82
C LEU A 83 -24.15 -2.78 15.74
N ASN A 84 -25.36 -2.34 16.07
CA ASN A 84 -26.30 -3.18 16.82
C ASN A 84 -26.65 -4.47 16.05
N ASN A 85 -26.85 -4.40 14.73
CA ASN A 85 -27.10 -5.60 13.91
C ASN A 85 -25.91 -6.58 13.96
N LEU A 86 -24.68 -6.08 13.80
CA LEU A 86 -23.47 -6.89 13.88
C LEU A 86 -23.32 -7.54 15.26
N MET A 87 -23.66 -6.81 16.32
CA MET A 87 -23.55 -7.27 17.71
C MET A 87 -24.60 -8.32 18.10
N THR A 88 -25.77 -8.34 17.45
CA THR A 88 -26.73 -9.44 17.60
C THR A 88 -26.28 -10.73 16.91
N LYS A 89 -25.41 -10.64 15.89
CA LYS A 89 -24.91 -11.78 15.09
C LYS A 89 -23.45 -12.11 15.40
N LYS A 90 -23.11 -12.22 16.69
CA LYS A 90 -21.73 -12.33 17.20
C LYS A 90 -20.85 -13.35 16.46
N GLY A 91 -21.34 -14.57 16.25
CA GLY A 91 -20.58 -15.64 15.61
C GLY A 91 -20.23 -15.34 14.15
N ARG A 92 -21.23 -14.98 13.33
CA ARG A 92 -21.02 -14.67 11.91
C ARG A 92 -20.11 -13.46 11.72
N THR A 93 -20.32 -12.40 12.51
CA THR A 93 -19.49 -11.18 12.46
C THR A 93 -18.03 -11.51 12.76
N PHE A 94 -17.78 -12.27 13.83
CA PHE A 94 -16.42 -12.66 14.22
C PHE A 94 -15.71 -13.50 13.15
N MET A 95 -16.37 -14.53 12.62
CA MET A 95 -15.79 -15.38 11.57
C MET A 95 -15.44 -14.58 10.31
N THR A 96 -16.32 -13.66 9.90
CA THR A 96 -16.11 -12.83 8.71
C THR A 96 -14.96 -11.85 8.91
N SER A 97 -14.92 -11.14 10.05
CA SER A 97 -13.83 -10.19 10.34
C SER A 97 -12.49 -10.90 10.52
N PHE A 98 -12.49 -12.08 11.13
CA PHE A 98 -11.28 -12.87 11.35
C PHE A 98 -10.68 -13.35 10.02
N ALA A 99 -11.49 -13.89 9.11
CA ALA A 99 -11.06 -14.26 7.78
C ALA A 99 -10.47 -13.06 7.01
N GLY A 100 -11.12 -11.90 7.08
CA GLY A 100 -10.59 -10.66 6.50
C GLY A 100 -9.25 -10.24 7.11
N SER A 101 -9.11 -10.32 8.43
CA SER A 101 -7.87 -9.93 9.12
C SER A 101 -6.68 -10.82 8.76
N ILE A 102 -6.88 -12.13 8.62
CA ILE A 102 -5.81 -13.05 8.20
C ILE A 102 -5.28 -12.69 6.82
N GLY A 103 -6.17 -12.32 5.89
CA GLY A 103 -5.77 -11.89 4.54
C GLY A 103 -4.88 -10.64 4.56
N ILE A 104 -5.31 -9.60 5.31
CA ILE A 104 -4.55 -8.34 5.42
C ILE A 104 -3.20 -8.57 6.09
N ILE A 105 -3.17 -9.33 7.19
CA ILE A 105 -1.93 -9.66 7.91
C ILE A 105 -1.00 -10.49 7.01
N GLY A 106 -1.54 -11.46 6.26
CA GLY A 106 -0.76 -12.29 5.34
C GLY A 106 -0.04 -11.47 4.27
N ILE A 107 -0.74 -10.52 3.64
CA ILE A 107 -0.14 -9.61 2.65
C ILE A 107 0.98 -8.78 3.30
N ALA A 108 0.74 -8.24 4.50
CA ALA A 108 1.73 -7.45 5.23
C ALA A 108 2.97 -8.28 5.62
N LEU A 109 2.79 -9.53 6.04
CA LEU A 109 3.88 -10.45 6.37
C LEU A 109 4.72 -10.80 5.16
N ILE A 110 4.08 -11.13 4.03
CA ILE A 110 4.79 -11.43 2.77
C ILE A 110 5.63 -10.23 2.34
N LEU A 111 5.07 -9.01 2.39
CA LEU A 111 5.79 -7.78 2.05
C LEU A 111 6.96 -7.52 3.02
N SER A 112 6.73 -7.69 4.32
CA SER A 112 7.77 -7.50 5.35
C SER A 112 8.93 -8.48 5.18
N ILE A 113 8.64 -9.76 4.91
CA ILE A 113 9.66 -10.79 4.68
C ILE A 113 10.43 -10.48 3.38
N SER A 114 9.74 -10.14 2.30
CA SER A 114 10.36 -9.81 1.02
C SER A 114 11.28 -8.59 1.15
N SER A 115 10.80 -7.51 1.78
CA SER A 115 11.60 -6.31 2.01
C SER A 115 12.77 -6.57 2.94
N GLY A 116 12.59 -7.36 4.00
CA GLY A 116 13.65 -7.74 4.93
C GLY A 116 14.74 -8.58 4.26
N ALA A 117 14.35 -9.56 3.45
CA ALA A 117 15.27 -10.38 2.67
C ALA A 117 16.05 -9.53 1.66
N GLN A 118 15.40 -8.58 0.99
CA GLN A 118 16.06 -7.68 0.05
C GLN A 118 17.11 -6.78 0.75
N LEU A 119 16.79 -6.26 1.93
CA LEU A 119 17.72 -5.46 2.73
C LEU A 119 18.91 -6.30 3.19
N TYR A 120 18.67 -7.53 3.64
CA TYR A 120 19.72 -8.46 4.03
C TYR A 120 20.66 -8.82 2.87
N ILE A 121 20.10 -9.12 1.69
CA ILE A 121 20.90 -9.40 0.49
C ILE A 121 21.78 -8.18 0.17
N LYS A 122 21.19 -6.98 0.19
CA LYS A 122 21.93 -5.74 -0.09
C LYS A 122 23.06 -5.51 0.92
N SER A 123 22.84 -5.75 2.21
CA SER A 123 23.90 -5.61 3.22
C SER A 123 25.03 -6.62 3.03
N VAL A 124 24.70 -7.86 2.68
CA VAL A 124 25.71 -8.89 2.40
C VAL A 124 26.49 -8.54 1.13
N GLU A 125 25.82 -8.08 0.08
CA GLU A 125 26.46 -7.60 -1.15
C GLU A 125 27.44 -6.46 -0.84
N GLU A 126 27.02 -5.46 -0.07
CA GLU A 126 27.86 -4.33 0.35
C GLU A 126 29.07 -4.78 1.19
N GLU A 127 28.88 -5.68 2.16
CA GLU A 127 29.97 -6.20 3.02
C GLU A 127 30.98 -7.05 2.22
N THR A 128 30.49 -7.87 1.29
CA THR A 128 31.37 -8.67 0.42
C THR A 128 32.18 -7.80 -0.54
N LEU A 129 31.60 -6.72 -1.08
CA LEU A 129 32.33 -5.75 -1.90
C LEU A 129 33.40 -5.00 -1.09
N ALA A 130 33.11 -4.63 0.17
CA ALA A 130 34.07 -4.00 1.05
C ALA A 130 35.30 -4.89 1.35
N SER A 131 35.17 -6.21 1.24
CA SER A 131 36.27 -7.17 1.43
C SER A 131 37.26 -7.23 0.27
N TYR A 132 36.93 -6.66 -0.91
CA TYR A 132 37.81 -6.58 -2.07
C TYR A 132 38.17 -5.13 -2.39
N PRO A 133 39.03 -4.48 -1.57
CA PRO A 133 39.38 -3.08 -1.78
C PRO A 133 40.19 -2.90 -3.07
N ILE A 134 39.76 -1.96 -3.91
CA ILE A 134 40.55 -1.50 -5.05
C ILE A 134 41.65 -0.58 -4.52
N SER A 135 42.91 -1.03 -4.62
CA SER A 135 44.07 -0.25 -4.19
C SER A 135 44.75 0.41 -5.39
N ILE A 136 44.91 1.73 -5.35
CA ILE A 136 45.62 2.50 -6.38
C ILE A 136 46.94 2.99 -5.78
N SER A 137 48.05 2.52 -6.33
CA SER A 137 49.41 2.94 -5.94
C SER A 137 49.95 4.04 -6.86
N ARG A 138 50.89 4.84 -6.36
CA ARG A 138 51.58 5.88 -7.17
C ARG A 138 52.33 5.28 -8.35
N ASN A 139 52.88 4.09 -8.16
CA ASN A 139 53.59 3.34 -9.19
C ASN A 139 52.86 2.02 -9.38
N SER A 140 52.35 1.77 -10.58
CA SER A 140 51.78 0.48 -10.97
C SER A 140 52.64 -0.17 -12.04
N MET A 141 52.83 -1.48 -11.90
CA MET A 141 53.49 -2.31 -12.90
C MET A 141 52.41 -3.15 -13.60
N ASP A 142 52.36 -3.04 -14.92
CA ASP A 142 51.43 -3.83 -15.73
C ASP A 142 52.04 -5.22 -15.96
N MET A 143 51.67 -6.18 -15.10
CA MET A 143 52.13 -7.57 -15.18
C MET A 143 51.73 -8.27 -16.49
N THR A 144 50.62 -7.86 -17.11
CA THR A 144 50.18 -8.40 -18.40
C THR A 144 51.13 -7.96 -19.52
N SER A 145 51.51 -6.69 -19.53
CA SER A 145 52.52 -6.18 -20.46
C SER A 145 53.91 -6.81 -20.22
N MET A 146 54.25 -7.07 -18.96
CA MET A 146 55.50 -7.75 -18.57
C MET A 146 55.53 -9.18 -19.10
N MET A 147 54.47 -9.96 -18.86
CA MET A 147 54.33 -11.33 -19.36
C MET A 147 54.34 -11.40 -20.90
N THR A 148 53.67 -10.45 -21.56
CA THR A 148 53.66 -10.35 -23.03
C THR A 148 55.05 -10.07 -23.58
N SER A 149 55.81 -9.20 -22.92
CA SER A 149 57.18 -8.85 -23.33
C SER A 149 58.14 -10.03 -23.13
N MET A 150 58.03 -10.75 -22.01
CA MET A 150 58.82 -11.96 -21.74
C MET A 150 58.48 -13.11 -22.70
N MET A 151 57.22 -13.25 -23.13
CA MET A 151 56.83 -14.23 -24.16
C MET A 151 57.34 -13.84 -25.55
N LYS A 152 57.37 -12.55 -25.87
CA LYS A 152 57.84 -12.03 -27.17
C LYS A 152 59.36 -12.20 -27.32
N GLU A 153 60.13 -12.03 -26.25
CA GLU A 153 61.58 -12.27 -26.26
C GLU A 153 61.99 -13.74 -26.35
N ASN A 154 61.16 -14.66 -25.85
CA ASN A 154 61.39 -16.10 -26.01
C ASN A 154 61.08 -16.63 -27.43
N LYS A 155 60.46 -15.81 -28.29
CA LYS A 155 60.38 -16.09 -29.74
C LYS A 155 61.55 -15.41 -30.45
N SER A 156 62.72 -16.04 -30.41
CA SER A 156 63.82 -15.68 -31.29
C SER A 156 63.45 -16.04 -32.74
N ASP A 157 63.27 -15.04 -33.61
CA ASP A 157 63.36 -15.26 -35.06
C ASP A 157 64.80 -15.67 -35.37
N GLY A 158 64.99 -16.94 -35.74
CA GLY A 158 66.28 -17.48 -36.13
C GLY A 158 66.69 -16.96 -37.51
N THR A 159 67.35 -15.83 -37.58
CA THR A 159 68.16 -15.47 -38.77
C THR A 159 69.49 -16.20 -38.70
N ASP A 160 69.66 -17.17 -39.60
CA ASP A 160 70.88 -17.97 -39.81
C ASP A 160 71.93 -17.14 -40.57
N ASP A 161 72.60 -16.19 -39.89
CA ASP A 161 73.73 -15.40 -40.46
C ASP A 161 75.09 -15.82 -39.86
N GLY A 162 75.19 -16.99 -39.22
CA GLY A 162 76.47 -17.49 -38.68
C GLY A 162 77.18 -16.59 -37.65
N LYS A 163 76.53 -15.51 -37.19
CA LYS A 163 77.04 -14.55 -36.21
C LYS A 163 76.46 -14.84 -34.84
N ILE A 164 77.31 -14.77 -33.82
CA ILE A 164 76.89 -14.88 -32.42
C ILE A 164 76.25 -13.55 -32.01
N HIS A 165 74.94 -13.54 -31.82
CA HIS A 165 74.23 -12.39 -31.28
C HIS A 165 74.20 -12.49 -29.75
N SER A 166 74.63 -11.41 -29.08
CA SER A 166 74.50 -11.31 -27.62
C SER A 166 73.04 -11.10 -27.26
N ASN A 167 72.45 -12.11 -26.61
CA ASN A 167 71.09 -12.01 -26.09
C ASN A 167 71.14 -11.30 -24.73
N ASN A 168 70.93 -9.98 -24.72
CA ASN A 168 70.96 -9.17 -23.50
C ASN A 168 69.63 -9.27 -22.73
N ILE A 169 69.28 -10.50 -22.34
CA ILE A 169 68.04 -10.85 -21.63
C ILE A 169 67.92 -10.05 -20.32
N MET A 170 69.04 -9.77 -19.65
CA MET A 170 69.05 -9.00 -18.41
C MET A 170 68.76 -7.50 -18.68
N GLY A 171 69.36 -6.92 -19.72
CA GLY A 171 69.15 -5.52 -20.07
C GLY A 171 67.76 -5.23 -20.61
N SER A 172 67.19 -6.15 -21.39
CA SER A 172 65.81 -6.04 -21.88
C SER A 172 64.77 -6.23 -20.77
N MET A 173 65.04 -7.09 -19.78
CA MET A 173 64.19 -7.22 -18.60
C MET A 173 64.18 -5.95 -17.75
N VAL A 174 65.35 -5.34 -17.53
CA VAL A 174 65.46 -4.04 -16.83
C VAL A 174 64.77 -2.92 -17.62
N ASN A 175 64.93 -2.87 -18.94
CA ASN A 175 64.27 -1.87 -19.78
C ASN A 175 62.74 -2.06 -19.82
N SER A 176 62.26 -3.31 -19.84
CA SER A 176 60.83 -3.62 -19.76
C SER A 176 60.25 -3.21 -18.40
N MET A 177 60.95 -3.48 -17.30
CA MET A 177 60.56 -2.97 -15.98
C MET A 177 60.48 -1.45 -15.95
N LEU A 178 61.47 -0.74 -16.50
CA LEU A 178 61.52 0.72 -16.49
C LEU A 178 60.43 1.36 -17.37
N THR A 179 60.14 0.77 -18.53
CA THR A 179 59.13 1.28 -19.47
C THR A 179 57.70 0.95 -19.07
N GLN A 180 57.49 -0.12 -18.30
CA GLN A 180 56.16 -0.55 -17.84
C GLN A 180 55.77 0.03 -16.47
N LEU A 181 56.67 0.78 -15.82
CA LEU A 181 56.33 1.58 -14.65
C LEU A 181 55.45 2.75 -15.08
N LYS A 182 54.16 2.67 -14.74
CA LYS A 182 53.24 3.80 -14.88
C LYS A 182 53.19 4.57 -13.57
N SER A 183 53.28 5.90 -13.68
CA SER A 183 53.08 6.81 -12.54
C SER A 183 51.65 7.35 -12.57
N ASN A 184 50.90 7.12 -11.50
CA ASN A 184 49.53 7.60 -11.34
C ASN A 184 49.52 8.95 -10.61
N ASP A 185 48.79 9.94 -11.15
CA ASP A 185 48.58 11.23 -10.49
C ASP A 185 47.52 11.12 -9.37
N LEU A 186 47.99 10.69 -8.19
CA LEU A 186 47.14 10.58 -7.01
C LEU A 186 46.71 11.94 -6.43
N LYS A 187 47.40 13.04 -6.77
CA LYS A 187 47.09 14.37 -6.22
C LYS A 187 45.82 14.91 -6.86
N SER A 188 45.77 14.93 -8.19
CA SER A 188 44.58 15.37 -8.92
C SER A 188 43.40 14.42 -8.69
N PHE A 189 43.65 13.11 -8.60
CA PHE A 189 42.61 12.12 -8.29
C PHE A 189 42.02 12.29 -6.89
N LYS A 190 42.85 12.60 -5.88
CA LYS A 190 42.36 12.96 -4.54
C LYS A 190 41.46 14.19 -4.58
N SER A 191 41.89 15.26 -5.26
CA SER A 191 41.09 16.48 -5.39
C SER A 191 39.76 16.25 -6.11
N TYR A 192 39.71 15.32 -7.07
CA TYR A 192 38.48 14.90 -7.73
C TYR A 192 37.54 14.17 -6.75
N LEU A 193 38.05 13.18 -5.99
CA LEU A 193 37.25 12.46 -4.99
C LEU A 193 36.67 13.39 -3.91
N GLU A 194 37.43 14.41 -3.49
CA GLU A 194 37.01 15.35 -2.45
C GLU A 194 36.02 16.42 -2.92
N ASN A 195 36.04 16.83 -4.21
CA ASN A 195 35.22 17.96 -4.70
C ASN A 195 34.12 17.57 -5.70
N ASP A 196 34.41 16.65 -6.64
CA ASP A 196 33.56 16.38 -7.82
C ASP A 196 33.17 14.90 -7.98
N GLY A 197 33.59 14.02 -7.06
CA GLY A 197 33.46 12.57 -7.13
C GLY A 197 32.05 12.00 -6.99
N LYS A 198 30.98 12.76 -7.26
CA LYS A 198 29.57 12.32 -7.11
C LYS A 198 29.28 11.00 -7.81
N GLU A 199 29.85 10.78 -9.00
CA GLU A 199 29.65 9.55 -9.77
C GLU A 199 30.26 8.29 -9.12
N ILE A 200 31.31 8.44 -8.32
CA ILE A 200 32.01 7.33 -7.67
C ILE A 200 31.52 7.14 -6.24
N ASN A 201 31.18 8.23 -5.55
CA ASN A 201 30.73 8.19 -4.15
C ASN A 201 29.46 7.35 -3.94
N ASP A 202 28.60 7.22 -4.96
CA ASP A 202 27.40 6.38 -4.89
C ASP A 202 27.71 4.87 -4.88
N TYR A 203 28.94 4.47 -5.27
CA TYR A 203 29.37 3.08 -5.38
C TYR A 203 30.50 2.69 -4.41
N VAL A 204 30.97 3.63 -3.59
CA VAL A 204 32.11 3.40 -2.70
C VAL A 204 31.66 3.45 -1.25
N SER A 205 31.88 2.35 -0.53
CA SER A 205 31.52 2.21 0.89
C SER A 205 32.47 3.00 1.81
N ASP A 206 33.75 3.07 1.47
CA ASP A 206 34.77 3.80 2.24
C ASP A 206 35.99 4.15 1.37
N ILE A 207 36.63 5.30 1.63
CA ILE A 207 37.85 5.76 0.93
C ILE A 207 38.97 5.92 1.95
N LYS A 208 40.01 5.10 1.84
CA LYS A 208 41.19 5.16 2.72
C LYS A 208 42.42 5.68 1.97
N TYR A 209 43.14 6.61 2.59
CA TYR A 209 44.39 7.16 2.08
C TYR A 209 45.57 6.62 2.87
N SER A 210 46.51 5.97 2.18
CA SER A 210 47.79 5.55 2.77
C SER A 210 48.91 6.47 2.27
N TYR A 211 49.73 6.97 3.19
CA TYR A 211 50.86 7.83 2.90
C TYR A 211 52.17 7.10 3.22
N SER A 212 53.23 7.38 2.45
CA SER A 212 54.52 6.70 2.59
C SER A 212 55.23 6.99 3.93
N THR A 213 54.84 8.04 4.64
CA THR A 213 55.33 8.34 5.99
C THR A 213 54.38 7.77 7.04
N PRO A 214 54.80 6.81 7.88
CA PRO A 214 54.00 6.36 9.00
C PRO A 214 53.87 7.51 10.01
N LEU A 215 52.66 8.05 10.16
CA LEU A 215 52.37 8.98 11.25
C LEU A 215 52.10 8.15 12.51
N ASN A 216 53.10 8.02 13.37
CA ASN A 216 52.90 7.51 14.72
C ASN A 216 52.26 8.62 15.55
N ILE A 217 50.94 8.58 15.70
CA ILE A 217 50.22 9.47 16.63
C ILE A 217 50.01 8.66 17.92
N PHE A 218 50.66 9.10 19.00
CA PHE A 218 50.44 8.59 20.37
C PHE A 218 49.22 9.26 20.99
#